data_AF-A0A7J9BRH7-F1
#
_entry.id   AF-A0A7J9BRH7-F1
#
_cell.length_a   1.000
_cell.length_b   1.000
_cell.length_c   1.000
_cell.angle_alpha   90.00
_cell.angle_beta   90.00
_cell.angle_gamma   90.00
#
_symmetry.space_group_name_H-M   'P 1'
#
loop_
_entity.id
_entity.type
_entity.pdbx_description
1 polymer ?
#
loop_
_entity_poly.entity_id
_entity_poly.type
_entity_poly.pdbx_seq_one_letter_code
_entity_poly.pdbx_strand_id
1 'polypeptide(L)'
;MEALFGYVATNRKSPTGDSSSKNTQSVNNGSPSQIMVLDARKSQNIAIVLKSLALSRRELLDALNEGQGLEADTLEKLMRIAPTEEEQSQILDFDGDPTRLADADSFLFHILKALPSAFTRLNAMQFRSNYDLEILHMKESLQALELGCKELRSQRLFMKLLEAILKAGNRMNAGTARGNAQAFNLTSLLKLSDVKSTDGKTTLLHFVVEEVVRSEGKKCFISRSHSLTRSSSRSSNSISGNSTSKEDREKEYVTLGLPVVGGLSAEFTNVKKAAAIDFKIFSGTCSALAARVAEIKQLVLQCMADGKGGFVQEMKGFIEDAEEELKVIREEQKRVMDVVKRTTEYYQAGASKDPFQVFIIVKDFLAMVDQVCVEIARNQQRRKSSTANYGSQSPNSQESRTKMRFPVLPANFMADKSRSNSSNSDADS
;
A
#
# COMPACT_ATOMS: atom_id res chain seq x y z
N MET A 1 -15.71 27.27 17.44
CA MET A 1 -14.97 27.44 16.16
C MET A 1 -14.71 28.91 15.81
N GLU A 2 -15.34 29.87 16.48
CA GLU A 2 -15.10 31.32 16.26
C GLU A 2 -13.99 31.93 17.13
N ALA A 3 -13.35 31.15 18.02
CA ALA A 3 -12.19 31.58 18.81
C ALA A 3 -10.83 31.25 18.15
N LEU A 4 -10.82 30.72 16.92
CA LEU A 4 -9.61 30.25 16.23
C LEU A 4 -9.23 31.07 14.99
N PHE A 5 -10.09 31.99 14.56
CA PHE A 5 -9.85 32.84 13.39
C PHE A 5 -10.26 34.28 13.74
N GLY A 6 -9.33 35.02 14.35
CA GLY A 6 -9.52 36.42 14.71
C GLY A 6 -9.70 37.31 13.48
N TYR A 7 -10.72 38.17 13.53
CA TYR A 7 -11.00 39.19 12.53
C TYR A 7 -10.13 40.43 12.82
N VAL A 8 -9.24 40.80 11.90
CA VAL A 8 -8.52 42.09 11.98
C VAL A 8 -9.41 43.15 11.34
N ALA A 9 -9.88 44.09 12.16
CA ALA A 9 -10.70 45.22 11.75
C ALA A 9 -9.92 46.16 10.80
N THR A 10 -10.26 46.16 9.52
CA THR A 10 -9.82 47.19 8.57
C THR A 10 -10.65 48.44 8.77
N ASN A 11 -10.16 49.35 9.59
CA ASN A 11 -10.68 50.70 9.69
C ASN A 11 -9.87 51.59 8.72
N ARG A 12 -10.47 52.00 7.59
CA ARG A 12 -10.39 53.39 7.08
C ARG A 12 -11.16 53.58 5.75
N LYS A 13 -12.14 54.48 5.89
CA LYS A 13 -12.91 55.25 4.91
C LYS A 13 -12.26 55.47 3.54
N SER A 14 -13.00 55.14 2.50
CA SER A 14 -12.87 55.70 1.15
C SER A 14 -13.42 57.13 1.10
N PRO A 15 -12.88 57.99 0.24
CA PRO A 15 -13.73 58.87 -0.55
C PRO A 15 -13.41 58.79 -2.04
N THR A 16 -14.49 58.74 -2.81
CA THR A 16 -14.61 59.02 -4.24
C THR A 16 -14.10 60.42 -4.61
N GLY A 17 -13.43 60.54 -5.75
CA GLY A 17 -13.09 61.84 -6.35
C GLY A 17 -12.19 61.67 -7.58
N ASP A 18 -12.80 61.81 -8.76
CA ASP A 18 -12.17 61.75 -10.07
C ASP A 18 -11.50 63.10 -10.43
N SER A 19 -10.59 63.05 -11.41
CA SER A 19 -10.02 64.15 -12.22
C SER A 19 -8.71 64.86 -11.81
N SER A 20 -7.75 64.72 -12.73
CA SER A 20 -6.77 65.72 -13.22
C SER A 20 -5.40 65.89 -12.53
N SER A 21 -4.39 65.31 -13.21
CA SER A 21 -3.11 65.91 -13.60
C SER A 21 -2.44 66.94 -12.66
N LYS A 22 -1.33 66.54 -12.03
CA LYS A 22 -0.12 67.38 -11.98
C LYS A 22 1.14 66.57 -11.65
N ASN A 23 2.12 66.85 -12.49
CA ASN A 23 3.49 66.36 -12.52
C ASN A 23 4.23 66.76 -11.24
N THR A 24 4.88 65.82 -10.55
CA THR A 24 5.94 66.15 -9.58
C THR A 24 6.99 65.06 -9.63
N GLN A 25 8.11 65.39 -10.27
CA GLN A 25 9.34 64.62 -10.25
C GLN A 25 9.82 64.48 -8.80
N SER A 26 9.81 63.25 -8.29
CA SER A 26 10.55 62.88 -7.09
C SER A 26 11.81 62.16 -7.54
N VAL A 27 12.94 62.85 -7.45
CA VAL A 27 14.28 62.31 -7.60
C VAL A 27 14.52 61.32 -6.45
N ASN A 28 14.38 60.03 -6.72
CA ASN A 28 14.87 58.99 -5.82
C ASN A 28 16.35 58.75 -6.12
N ASN A 29 17.21 59.14 -5.18
CA ASN A 29 18.54 58.57 -5.01
C ASN A 29 18.40 57.07 -4.73
N GLY A 30 18.28 56.26 -5.79
CA GLY A 30 18.24 54.81 -5.71
C GLY A 30 19.65 54.23 -5.84
N SER A 31 19.99 53.28 -4.97
CA SER A 31 21.02 52.28 -5.25
C SER A 31 20.93 51.83 -6.72
N PRO A 32 22.06 51.59 -7.43
CA PRO A 32 22.02 51.21 -8.84
C PRO A 32 21.04 50.04 -9.01
N SER A 33 20.05 50.21 -9.88
CA SER A 33 19.04 49.20 -10.15
C SER A 33 19.75 47.91 -10.59
N GLN A 34 19.62 46.88 -9.78
CA GLN A 34 20.08 45.53 -10.12
C GLN A 34 19.31 45.03 -11.34
N ILE A 35 20.02 44.38 -12.25
CA ILE A 35 19.49 43.79 -13.47
C ILE A 35 19.00 42.38 -13.14
N MET A 36 17.76 42.06 -13.50
CA MET A 36 17.19 40.73 -13.36
C MET A 36 16.95 40.17 -14.76
N VAL A 37 17.46 38.97 -15.03
CA VAL A 37 17.21 38.22 -16.27
C VAL A 37 15.98 37.35 -16.08
N LEU A 38 15.88 36.71 -14.92
CA LEU A 38 14.72 35.92 -14.51
C LEU A 38 13.56 36.81 -14.04
N ASP A 39 12.35 36.24 -14.00
CA ASP A 39 11.22 36.93 -13.41
C ASP A 39 11.45 37.20 -11.91
N ALA A 40 10.91 38.32 -11.41
CA ALA A 40 11.17 38.78 -10.06
C ALA A 40 10.76 37.76 -8.97
N ARG A 41 9.69 36.98 -9.20
CA ARG A 41 9.23 35.99 -8.22
C ARG A 41 10.19 34.80 -8.17
N LYS A 42 10.64 34.30 -9.32
CA LYS A 42 11.61 33.21 -9.40
C LYS A 42 12.97 33.65 -8.88
N SER A 43 13.49 34.80 -9.30
CA SER A 43 14.75 35.35 -8.78
C SER A 43 14.72 35.47 -7.25
N GLN A 44 13.61 35.96 -6.67
CA GLN A 44 13.42 36.00 -5.22
C GLN A 44 13.41 34.61 -4.56
N ASN A 45 12.69 33.64 -5.14
CA ASN A 45 12.65 32.27 -4.60
C ASN A 45 14.04 31.62 -4.60
N ILE A 46 14.81 31.81 -5.68
CA ILE A 46 16.17 31.31 -5.80
C ILE A 46 17.07 31.99 -4.76
N ALA A 47 17.00 33.31 -4.61
CA ALA A 47 17.76 34.04 -3.60
C ALA A 47 17.46 33.57 -2.16
N ILE A 48 16.20 33.25 -1.85
CA ILE A 48 15.82 32.69 -0.54
C ILE A 48 16.47 31.33 -0.31
N VAL A 49 16.41 30.43 -1.30
CA VAL A 49 17.04 29.10 -1.18
C VAL A 49 18.55 29.25 -1.04
N LEU A 50 19.19 30.06 -1.87
CA LEU A 50 20.64 30.31 -1.79
C LEU A 50 21.05 30.85 -0.43
N LYS A 51 20.28 31.78 0.18
CA LYS A 51 20.54 32.28 1.53
C LYS A 51 20.37 31.20 2.61
N SER A 52 19.51 30.22 2.38
CA SER A 52 19.33 29.09 3.29
C SER A 52 20.44 28.03 3.18
N LEU A 53 21.19 28.05 2.07
CA LEU A 53 22.35 27.19 1.88
C LEU A 53 23.57 27.86 2.50
N ALA A 54 24.19 27.20 3.47
CA ALA A 54 25.51 27.59 3.99
C ALA A 54 26.63 27.11 3.04
N LEU A 55 26.46 27.36 1.74
CA LEU A 55 27.32 26.84 0.67
C LEU A 55 27.77 27.99 -0.23
N SER A 56 29.08 28.19 -0.37
CA SER A 56 29.64 29.18 -1.29
C SER A 56 29.63 28.69 -2.74
N ARG A 57 29.68 29.62 -3.70
CA ARG A 57 29.82 29.29 -5.13
C ARG A 57 31.03 28.41 -5.43
N ARG A 58 32.14 28.63 -4.72
CA ARG A 58 33.37 27.87 -4.90
C ARG A 58 33.20 26.43 -4.43
N GLU A 59 32.67 26.24 -3.21
CA GLU A 59 32.40 24.91 -2.68
C GLU A 59 31.42 24.13 -3.57
N LEU A 60 30.40 24.80 -4.13
CA LEU A 60 29.50 24.17 -5.09
C LEU A 60 30.24 23.73 -6.37
N LEU A 61 31.07 24.60 -6.97
CA LEU A 61 31.83 24.26 -8.17
C LEU A 61 32.81 23.12 -7.92
N ASP A 62 33.52 23.15 -6.78
CA ASP A 62 34.43 22.09 -6.37
C ASP A 62 33.66 20.76 -6.22
N ALA A 63 32.52 20.76 -5.53
CA ALA A 63 31.68 19.58 -5.37
C ALA A 63 31.13 19.04 -6.71
N LEU A 64 30.78 19.91 -7.66
CA LEU A 64 30.32 19.52 -9.00
C LEU A 64 31.45 18.99 -9.89
N ASN A 65 32.67 19.46 -9.67
CA ASN A 65 33.85 18.96 -10.38
C ASN A 65 34.34 17.63 -9.81
N GLU A 66 34.19 17.41 -8.50
CA GLU A 66 34.50 16.14 -7.84
C GLU A 66 33.36 15.12 -7.93
N GLY A 67 32.11 15.56 -8.11
CA GLY A 67 30.93 14.69 -8.12
C GLY A 67 30.51 14.17 -6.75
N GLN A 68 30.97 14.82 -5.68
CA GLN A 68 30.71 14.46 -4.28
C GLN A 68 30.81 15.69 -3.37
N GLY A 69 30.46 15.54 -2.09
CA GLY A 69 30.62 16.59 -1.07
C GLY A 69 29.37 17.43 -0.80
N LEU A 70 28.24 17.11 -1.44
CA LEU A 70 26.94 17.72 -1.12
C LEU A 70 26.04 16.71 -0.39
N GLU A 71 25.39 17.16 0.68
CA GLU A 71 24.37 16.38 1.38
C GLU A 71 23.07 16.28 0.57
N ALA A 72 22.28 15.23 0.80
CA ALA A 72 21.03 14.97 0.08
C ALA A 72 20.03 16.14 0.18
N ASP A 73 19.89 16.77 1.35
CA ASP A 73 19.03 17.95 1.54
C ASP A 73 19.52 19.17 0.75
N THR A 74 20.84 19.36 0.66
CA THR A 74 21.45 20.42 -0.16
C THR A 74 21.20 20.16 -1.65
N LEU A 75 21.37 18.92 -2.11
CA LEU A 75 21.08 18.52 -3.49
C LEU A 75 19.60 18.74 -3.84
N GLU A 76 18.68 18.37 -2.95
CA GLU A 76 17.23 18.58 -3.17
C GLU A 76 16.87 20.07 -3.26
N LYS A 77 17.42 20.90 -2.37
CA LYS A 77 17.23 22.36 -2.40
C LYS A 77 17.78 22.98 -3.69
N LEU A 78 18.98 22.59 -4.12
CA LEU A 78 19.59 23.06 -5.36
C LEU A 78 18.78 22.63 -6.60
N MET A 79 18.28 21.41 -6.63
CA MET A 79 17.43 20.92 -7.72
C MET A 79 16.08 21.65 -7.80
N ARG A 80 15.54 22.11 -6.67
CA ARG A 80 14.30 22.92 -6.64
C ARG A 80 14.46 24.29 -7.30
N ILE A 81 15.70 24.82 -7.36
CA ILE A 81 16.01 26.12 -7.98
C ILE A 81 16.67 25.98 -9.35
N ALA A 82 16.65 24.79 -9.94
CA ALA A 82 17.20 24.57 -11.27
C ALA A 82 16.47 25.46 -12.31
N PRO A 83 17.20 26.30 -13.08
CA PRO A 83 16.63 27.03 -14.20
C PRO A 83 16.25 26.08 -15.34
N THR A 84 15.21 26.43 -16.11
CA THR A 84 14.84 25.70 -17.34
C THR A 84 15.92 25.87 -18.41
N GLU A 85 15.92 25.05 -19.45
CA GLU A 85 16.89 25.17 -20.55
C GLU A 85 16.83 26.55 -21.23
N GLU A 86 15.62 27.09 -21.39
CA GLU A 86 15.41 28.43 -21.96
C GLU A 86 15.99 29.53 -21.06
N GLU A 87 15.79 29.41 -19.74
CA GLU A 87 16.33 30.35 -18.76
C GLU A 87 17.86 30.26 -18.69
N GLN A 88 18.42 29.05 -18.78
CA GLN A 88 19.87 28.86 -18.85
C GLN A 88 20.45 29.57 -20.07
N SER A 89 19.80 29.46 -21.23
CA SER A 89 20.21 30.20 -22.43
C SER A 89 20.14 31.71 -22.19
N GLN A 90 19.01 32.23 -21.68
CA GLN A 90 18.84 33.66 -21.41
C GLN A 90 19.90 34.22 -20.46
N ILE A 91 20.23 33.46 -19.40
CA ILE A 91 21.28 33.83 -18.46
C ILE A 91 22.64 33.81 -19.17
N LEU A 92 22.95 32.78 -19.93
CA LEU A 92 24.25 32.66 -20.62
C LEU A 92 24.47 33.69 -21.73
N ASP A 93 23.38 34.14 -22.37
CA ASP A 93 23.34 35.13 -23.44
C ASP A 93 23.38 36.58 -22.92
N PHE A 94 23.31 36.79 -21.60
CA PHE A 94 23.43 38.12 -21.00
C PHE A 94 24.80 38.75 -21.34
N ASP A 95 24.76 39.89 -22.02
CA ASP A 95 25.92 40.64 -22.53
C ASP A 95 26.23 41.92 -21.72
N GLY A 96 25.40 42.22 -20.71
CA GLY A 96 25.60 43.35 -19.81
C GLY A 96 26.66 43.09 -18.73
N ASP A 97 26.80 44.04 -17.81
CA ASP A 97 27.74 43.95 -16.67
C ASP A 97 27.25 42.93 -15.61
N PRO A 98 27.92 41.77 -15.41
CA PRO A 98 27.50 40.74 -14.47
C PRO A 98 27.53 41.19 -13.00
N THR A 99 28.27 42.26 -12.68
CA THR A 99 28.31 42.83 -11.32
C THR A 99 27.03 43.57 -10.94
N ARG A 100 26.22 43.91 -11.96
CA ARG A 100 24.92 44.56 -11.78
C ARG A 100 23.76 43.58 -11.71
N LEU A 101 23.99 42.29 -11.93
CA LEU A 101 22.95 41.27 -11.81
C LEU A 101 22.47 41.15 -10.35
N ALA A 102 21.18 40.88 -10.17
CA ALA A 102 20.63 40.49 -8.88
C ALA A 102 21.30 39.21 -8.36
N ASP A 103 21.32 39.00 -7.03
CA ASP A 103 22.10 37.94 -6.39
C ASP A 103 21.85 36.54 -7.00
N ALA A 104 20.59 36.20 -7.29
CA ALA A 104 20.21 34.91 -7.87
C ALA A 104 20.70 34.76 -9.32
N ASP A 105 20.42 35.76 -10.16
CA ASP A 105 20.86 35.81 -11.55
C ASP A 105 22.39 35.78 -11.66
N SER A 106 23.08 36.54 -10.80
CA SER A 106 24.54 36.56 -10.69
C SER A 106 25.07 35.18 -10.28
N PHE A 107 24.46 34.53 -9.30
CA PHE A 107 24.85 33.18 -8.89
C PHE A 107 24.75 32.20 -10.05
N LEU A 108 23.58 32.12 -10.70
CA LEU A 108 23.34 31.20 -11.82
C LEU A 108 24.26 31.48 -13.00
N PHE A 109 24.44 32.75 -13.36
CA PHE A 109 25.35 33.16 -14.44
C PHE A 109 26.77 32.64 -14.23
N HIS A 110 27.33 32.86 -13.03
CA HIS A 110 28.70 32.44 -12.74
C HIS A 110 28.83 30.92 -12.67
N ILE A 111 27.84 30.20 -12.14
CA ILE A 111 27.85 28.73 -12.11
C ILE A 111 27.78 28.15 -13.53
N LEU A 112 26.85 28.63 -14.36
CA LEU A 112 26.67 28.14 -15.74
C LEU A 112 27.84 28.50 -16.66
N LYS A 113 28.44 29.69 -16.50
CA LYS A 113 29.65 30.07 -17.26
C LYS A 113 30.86 29.24 -16.88
N ALA A 114 31.04 28.95 -15.59
CA ALA A 114 32.14 28.12 -15.12
C ALA A 114 31.94 26.64 -15.47
N LEU A 115 30.70 26.16 -15.42
CA LEU A 115 30.34 24.78 -15.66
C LEU A 115 28.97 24.67 -16.34
N PRO A 116 28.91 24.66 -17.68
CA PRO A 116 27.64 24.61 -18.42
C PRO A 116 26.77 23.41 -18.08
N SER A 117 27.37 22.29 -17.66
CA SER A 117 26.67 21.06 -17.25
C SER A 117 26.29 21.00 -15.76
N ALA A 118 26.40 22.11 -15.02
CA ALA A 118 26.22 22.14 -13.56
C ALA A 118 24.91 21.48 -13.09
N PHE A 119 23.76 21.82 -13.69
CA PHE A 119 22.47 21.26 -13.27
C PHE A 119 22.28 19.81 -13.70
N THR A 120 22.86 19.38 -14.82
CA THR A 120 22.88 17.98 -15.23
C THR A 120 23.74 17.14 -14.28
N ARG A 121 24.88 17.68 -13.81
CA ARG A 121 25.72 17.04 -12.78
C ARG A 121 25.02 16.99 -11.41
N LEU A 122 24.30 18.05 -11.01
CA LEU A 122 23.47 18.03 -9.79
C LEU A 122 22.41 16.94 -9.85
N ASN A 123 21.73 16.77 -10.99
CA ASN A 123 20.73 15.71 -11.16
C ASN A 123 21.37 14.32 -11.02
N ALA A 124 22.54 14.10 -11.65
CA ALA A 124 23.29 12.84 -11.53
C ALA A 124 23.70 12.55 -10.08
N MET A 125 24.21 13.57 -9.36
CA MET A 125 24.58 13.45 -7.94
C MET A 125 23.36 13.14 -7.06
N GLN A 126 22.21 13.80 -7.30
CA GLN A 126 20.98 13.53 -6.57
C GLN A 126 20.43 12.12 -6.86
N PHE A 127 20.52 11.66 -8.11
CA PHE A 127 20.15 10.29 -8.43
C PHE A 127 21.00 9.29 -7.67
N ARG A 128 22.33 9.46 -7.71
CA ARG A 128 23.27 8.63 -6.96
C ARG A 128 22.94 8.62 -5.47
N SER A 129 22.65 9.76 -4.86
CA SER A 129 22.32 9.82 -3.42
C SER A 129 21.04 9.08 -3.05
N ASN A 130 20.11 8.94 -3.99
CA ASN A 130 18.81 8.29 -3.76
C ASN A 130 18.79 6.82 -4.24
N TYR A 131 19.75 6.41 -5.05
CA TYR A 131 19.77 5.12 -5.72
C TYR A 131 19.62 3.95 -4.75
N ASP A 132 20.41 3.91 -3.67
CA ASP A 132 20.38 2.81 -2.69
C ASP A 132 19.01 2.67 -2.04
N LEU A 133 18.32 3.79 -1.78
CA LEU A 133 16.97 3.79 -1.22
C LEU A 133 15.94 3.27 -2.22
N GLU A 134 16.05 3.67 -3.50
CA GLU A 134 15.18 3.16 -4.57
C GLU A 134 15.36 1.64 -4.77
N ILE A 135 16.61 1.17 -4.72
CA ILE A 135 16.96 -0.25 -4.81
C ILE A 135 16.46 -1.04 -3.60
N LEU A 136 16.63 -0.51 -2.38
CA LEU A 136 16.11 -1.13 -1.17
C LEU A 136 14.58 -1.28 -1.25
N HIS A 137 13.89 -0.22 -1.65
CA HIS A 137 12.43 -0.26 -1.80
C HIS A 137 11.97 -1.30 -2.84
N MET A 138 12.70 -1.43 -3.94
CA MET A 138 12.45 -2.48 -4.94
C MET A 138 12.63 -3.88 -4.34
N LYS A 139 13.73 -4.13 -3.61
CA LYS A 139 14.01 -5.42 -2.95
C LYS A 139 12.92 -5.77 -1.93
N GLU A 140 12.49 -4.82 -1.12
CA GLU A 140 11.38 -5.01 -0.16
C GLU A 140 10.07 -5.33 -0.86
N SER A 141 9.77 -4.65 -1.98
CA SER A 141 8.58 -4.91 -2.79
C SER A 141 8.59 -6.32 -3.39
N LEU A 142 9.73 -6.75 -3.94
CA LEU A 142 9.94 -8.12 -4.44
C LEU A 142 9.72 -9.16 -3.35
N GLN A 143 10.29 -8.94 -2.17
CA GLN A 143 10.13 -9.82 -1.02
C GLN A 143 8.67 -9.90 -0.56
N ALA A 144 7.97 -8.77 -0.47
CA ALA A 144 6.56 -8.73 -0.09
C ALA A 144 5.68 -9.50 -1.09
N LEU A 145 5.95 -9.39 -2.39
CA LEU A 145 5.23 -10.13 -3.43
C LEU A 145 5.46 -11.64 -3.32
N GLU A 146 6.72 -12.08 -3.16
CA GLU A 146 7.05 -13.50 -3.04
C GLU A 146 6.48 -14.12 -1.76
N LEU A 147 6.69 -13.47 -0.62
CA LEU A 147 6.14 -13.94 0.65
C LEU A 147 4.61 -13.89 0.66
N GLY A 148 4.01 -12.86 0.05
CA GLY A 148 2.56 -12.78 -0.13
C GLY A 148 2.02 -13.94 -0.95
N CYS A 149 2.72 -14.34 -2.03
CA CYS A 149 2.35 -15.54 -2.78
C CYS A 149 2.43 -16.81 -1.93
N LYS A 150 3.46 -16.94 -1.09
CA LYS A 150 3.63 -18.07 -0.18
C LYS A 150 2.51 -18.13 0.87
N GLU A 151 2.16 -17.00 1.48
CA GLU A 151 1.01 -16.87 2.40
C GLU A 151 -0.27 -17.34 1.71
N LEU A 152 -0.57 -16.81 0.52
CA LEU A 152 -1.74 -17.23 -0.25
C LEU A 152 -1.78 -18.74 -0.52
N ARG A 153 -0.65 -19.40 -0.77
CA ARG A 153 -0.62 -20.83 -1.12
C ARG A 153 -0.70 -21.77 0.08
N SER A 154 -0.33 -21.33 1.27
CA SER A 154 -0.03 -22.22 2.40
C SER A 154 -1.01 -22.14 3.57
N GLN A 155 -1.84 -21.09 3.66
CA GLN A 155 -2.70 -20.90 4.83
C GLN A 155 -3.95 -21.81 4.81
N ARG A 156 -3.92 -22.81 5.70
CA ARG A 156 -4.96 -23.84 5.83
C ARG A 156 -6.33 -23.27 6.18
N LEU A 157 -6.38 -22.30 7.08
CA LEU A 157 -7.64 -21.73 7.54
C LEU A 157 -8.31 -20.88 6.45
N PHE A 158 -7.52 -20.19 5.63
CA PHE A 158 -8.02 -19.50 4.45
C PHE A 158 -8.62 -20.48 3.44
N MET A 159 -7.94 -21.59 3.14
CA MET A 159 -8.50 -22.65 2.27
C MET A 159 -9.81 -23.23 2.82
N LYS A 160 -9.88 -23.42 4.13
CA LYS A 160 -11.11 -23.89 4.79
C LYS A 160 -12.27 -22.89 4.66
N LEU A 161 -11.99 -21.59 4.72
CA LEU A 161 -13.00 -20.56 4.44
C LEU A 161 -13.48 -20.64 2.99
N LEU A 162 -12.58 -20.74 2.01
CA LEU A 162 -12.95 -20.89 0.60
C LEU A 162 -13.80 -22.14 0.36
N GLU A 163 -13.44 -23.26 0.97
CA GLU A 163 -14.21 -24.52 0.90
C GLU A 163 -15.62 -24.35 1.51
N ALA A 164 -15.71 -23.73 2.69
CA ALA A 164 -17.00 -23.48 3.33
C ALA A 164 -17.89 -22.54 2.50
N ILE A 165 -17.31 -21.54 1.85
CA ILE A 165 -18.00 -20.64 0.91
C ILE A 165 -18.52 -21.43 -0.30
N LEU A 166 -17.68 -22.28 -0.91
CA LEU A 166 -18.09 -23.10 -2.05
C LEU A 166 -19.24 -24.05 -1.68
N LYS A 167 -19.13 -24.74 -0.54
CA LYS A 167 -20.17 -25.64 -0.02
C LYS A 167 -21.49 -24.90 0.22
N ALA A 168 -21.43 -23.73 0.86
CA ALA A 168 -22.61 -22.92 1.12
C ALA A 168 -23.25 -22.44 -0.19
N GLY A 169 -22.44 -21.92 -1.12
CA GLY A 169 -22.89 -21.48 -2.43
C GLY A 169 -23.54 -22.61 -3.24
N ASN A 170 -22.93 -23.79 -3.30
CA ASN A 170 -23.48 -24.94 -4.02
C ASN A 170 -24.83 -25.39 -3.47
N ARG A 171 -24.96 -25.43 -2.15
CA ARG A 171 -26.20 -25.81 -1.50
C ARG A 171 -27.29 -24.75 -1.66
N MET A 172 -26.91 -23.47 -1.67
CA MET A 172 -27.84 -22.37 -1.94
C MET A 172 -28.36 -22.34 -3.37
N ASN A 173 -27.52 -22.77 -4.32
CA ASN A 173 -27.83 -22.79 -5.75
C ASN A 173 -28.22 -24.19 -6.25
N ALA A 174 -28.59 -25.11 -5.34
CA ALA A 174 -28.99 -26.46 -5.69
C ALA A 174 -30.17 -26.45 -6.68
N GLY A 175 -30.08 -27.25 -7.74
CA GLY A 175 -31.09 -27.30 -8.81
C GLY A 175 -31.02 -26.14 -9.81
N THR A 176 -30.05 -25.24 -9.70
CA THR A 176 -29.77 -24.20 -10.71
C THR A 176 -28.48 -24.49 -11.46
N ALA A 177 -28.25 -23.79 -12.58
CA ALA A 177 -26.98 -23.87 -13.33
C ALA A 177 -25.74 -23.41 -12.52
N ARG A 178 -25.94 -22.79 -11.35
CA ARG A 178 -24.87 -22.36 -10.44
C ARG A 178 -24.64 -23.34 -9.28
N GLY A 179 -25.42 -24.43 -9.21
CA GLY A 179 -25.21 -25.51 -8.24
C GLY A 179 -24.09 -26.46 -8.68
N ASN A 180 -23.58 -27.27 -7.75
CA ASN A 180 -22.52 -28.27 -7.99
C ASN A 180 -21.25 -27.70 -8.67
N ALA A 181 -20.94 -26.43 -8.45
CA ALA A 181 -19.71 -25.81 -8.92
C ALA A 181 -18.49 -26.43 -8.23
N GLN A 182 -17.38 -26.54 -8.98
CA GLN A 182 -16.09 -27.01 -8.45
C GLN A 182 -15.20 -25.87 -7.95
N ALA A 183 -15.48 -24.65 -8.42
CA ALA A 183 -14.77 -23.43 -8.05
C ALA A 183 -15.70 -22.21 -8.21
N PHE A 184 -15.30 -21.08 -7.66
CA PHE A 184 -15.95 -19.79 -7.87
C PHE A 184 -14.90 -18.72 -8.16
N ASN A 185 -15.30 -17.66 -8.85
CA ASN A 185 -14.39 -16.54 -9.12
C ASN A 185 -14.05 -15.82 -7.80
N LEU A 186 -12.77 -15.60 -7.52
CA LEU A 186 -12.30 -14.98 -6.28
C LEU A 186 -12.96 -13.62 -5.96
N THR A 187 -13.33 -12.82 -6.97
CA THR A 187 -14.05 -11.54 -6.77
C THR A 187 -15.42 -11.72 -6.08
N SER A 188 -15.97 -12.94 -6.09
CA SER A 188 -17.23 -13.26 -5.41
C SER A 188 -17.11 -13.17 -3.89
N LEU A 189 -15.89 -13.27 -3.33
CA LEU A 189 -15.62 -13.06 -1.90
C LEU A 189 -16.15 -11.70 -1.43
N LEU A 190 -15.98 -10.67 -2.25
CA LEU A 190 -16.37 -9.28 -1.94
C LEU A 190 -17.89 -9.07 -1.91
N LYS A 191 -18.68 -10.06 -2.34
CA LYS A 191 -20.14 -9.98 -2.43
C LYS A 191 -20.86 -10.80 -1.36
N LEU A 192 -20.12 -11.50 -0.49
CA LEU A 192 -20.71 -12.39 0.51
C LEU A 192 -21.51 -11.64 1.59
N SER A 193 -21.17 -10.37 1.83
CA SER A 193 -21.91 -9.50 2.74
C SER A 193 -23.24 -8.98 2.16
N ASP A 194 -23.42 -9.05 0.84
CA ASP A 194 -24.63 -8.58 0.17
C ASP A 194 -25.77 -9.61 0.21
N VAL A 195 -25.41 -10.89 0.30
CA VAL A 195 -26.36 -12.00 0.37
C VAL A 195 -26.84 -12.14 1.81
N LYS A 196 -28.14 -11.97 2.03
CA LYS A 196 -28.76 -11.99 3.37
C LYS A 196 -29.76 -13.12 3.52
N SER A 197 -29.86 -13.63 4.75
CA SER A 197 -30.93 -14.55 5.15
C SER A 197 -32.30 -13.87 5.10
N THR A 198 -33.37 -14.66 5.21
CA THR A 198 -34.76 -14.15 5.27
C THR A 198 -35.01 -13.19 6.42
N ASP A 199 -34.20 -13.25 7.48
CA ASP A 199 -34.27 -12.32 8.61
C ASP A 199 -33.75 -10.90 8.27
N GLY A 200 -33.07 -10.72 7.14
CA GLY A 200 -32.44 -9.48 6.71
C GLY A 200 -31.26 -9.01 7.57
N LYS A 201 -30.89 -9.78 8.61
CA LYS A 201 -29.87 -9.44 9.61
C LYS A 201 -28.59 -10.22 9.37
N THR A 202 -28.69 -11.52 9.09
CA THR A 202 -27.52 -12.41 8.94
C THR A 202 -27.10 -12.48 7.48
N THR A 203 -25.83 -12.17 7.18
CA THR A 203 -25.28 -12.31 5.82
C THR A 203 -24.72 -13.72 5.58
N LEU A 204 -24.48 -14.09 4.33
CA LEU A 204 -23.80 -15.34 3.98
C LEU A 204 -22.39 -15.39 4.58
N LEU A 205 -21.69 -14.25 4.59
CA LEU A 205 -20.38 -14.15 5.24
C LEU A 205 -20.46 -14.46 6.73
N HIS A 206 -21.45 -13.89 7.45
CA HIS A 206 -21.68 -14.19 8.86
C HIS A 206 -21.85 -15.68 9.11
N PHE A 207 -22.74 -16.30 8.34
CA PHE A 207 -23.01 -17.72 8.46
C PHE A 207 -21.76 -18.58 8.26
N VAL A 208 -20.99 -18.32 7.20
CA VAL A 208 -19.79 -19.10 6.88
C VAL A 208 -18.72 -18.92 7.95
N VAL A 209 -18.44 -17.67 8.37
CA VAL A 209 -17.43 -17.40 9.40
C VAL A 209 -17.82 -18.06 10.72
N GLU A 210 -19.08 -17.96 11.14
CA GLU A 210 -19.56 -18.60 12.37
C GLU A 210 -19.43 -20.13 12.33
N GLU A 211 -19.67 -20.75 11.16
CA GLU A 211 -19.50 -22.19 10.98
C GLU A 211 -18.03 -22.63 11.02
N VAL A 212 -17.13 -21.85 10.41
CA VAL A 212 -15.69 -22.11 10.47
C VAL A 212 -15.17 -21.94 11.91
N VAL A 213 -15.62 -20.89 12.61
CA VAL A 213 -15.35 -20.65 14.03
C VAL A 213 -15.79 -21.85 14.88
N ARG A 214 -17.03 -22.30 14.74
CA ARG A 214 -17.56 -23.46 15.48
C ARG A 214 -16.74 -24.73 15.19
N SER A 215 -16.38 -24.95 13.94
CA SER A 215 -15.61 -26.12 13.51
C SER A 215 -14.17 -26.11 14.05
N GLU A 216 -13.48 -24.96 14.04
CA GLU A 216 -12.15 -24.83 14.65
C GLU A 216 -12.20 -24.92 16.18
N GLY A 217 -13.21 -24.31 16.81
CA GLY A 217 -13.43 -24.44 18.25
C GLY A 217 -13.66 -25.88 18.70
N LYS A 218 -14.43 -26.66 17.94
CA LYS A 218 -14.61 -28.10 18.18
C LYS A 218 -13.29 -28.87 18.10
N LYS A 219 -12.42 -28.55 17.13
CA LYS A 219 -11.09 -29.16 17.03
C LYS A 219 -10.23 -28.82 18.25
N CYS A 220 -10.20 -27.55 18.68
CA CYS A 220 -9.49 -27.11 19.88
C CYS A 220 -10.00 -27.83 21.14
N PHE A 221 -11.32 -27.97 21.28
CA PHE A 221 -11.95 -28.67 22.38
C PHE A 221 -11.53 -30.14 22.47
N ILE A 222 -11.54 -30.86 21.33
CA ILE A 222 -11.12 -32.27 21.26
C ILE A 222 -9.63 -32.42 21.59
N SER A 223 -8.77 -31.55 21.02
CA SER A 223 -7.32 -31.58 21.27
C SER A 223 -6.98 -31.37 22.76
N ARG A 224 -7.68 -30.45 23.42
CA ARG A 224 -7.53 -30.18 24.86
C ARG A 224 -7.96 -31.37 25.71
N SER A 225 -9.04 -32.06 25.31
CA SER A 225 -9.52 -33.28 25.97
C SER A 225 -8.52 -34.45 25.86
N HIS A 226 -7.85 -34.60 24.71
CA HIS A 226 -6.77 -35.58 24.52
C HIS A 226 -5.49 -35.26 25.32
N SER A 227 -5.18 -33.99 25.52
CA SER A 227 -4.02 -33.56 26.32
C SER A 227 -4.23 -33.79 27.82
N LEU A 228 -5.46 -33.60 28.31
CA LEU A 228 -5.84 -33.89 29.69
C LEU A 228 -5.83 -35.39 29.99
N THR A 229 -6.35 -36.22 29.08
CA THR A 229 -6.36 -37.69 29.24
C THR A 229 -4.96 -38.32 29.22
N ARG A 230 -3.98 -37.74 28.52
CA ARG A 230 -2.57 -38.17 28.58
C ARG A 230 -1.86 -37.76 29.88
N SER A 231 -2.33 -36.69 30.53
CA SER A 231 -1.76 -36.21 31.81
C SER A 231 -2.36 -36.93 33.02
N SER A 232 -3.57 -37.48 32.89
CA SER A 232 -4.32 -38.14 33.98
C SER A 232 -4.10 -39.65 34.08
N SER A 233 -3.06 -40.21 33.47
CA SER A 233 -2.66 -41.61 33.59
C SER A 233 -2.23 -42.05 35.00
N ARG A 234 -2.38 -41.22 36.04
CA ARG A 234 -2.02 -41.53 37.43
C ARG A 234 -3.09 -41.26 38.49
N SER A 235 -4.35 -41.09 38.12
CA SER A 235 -5.40 -40.96 39.14
C SER A 235 -6.74 -41.47 38.65
N SER A 236 -7.02 -42.72 39.01
CA SER A 236 -8.36 -43.28 39.05
C SER A 236 -9.16 -42.53 40.12
N ASN A 237 -9.99 -41.58 39.71
CA ASN A 237 -11.22 -41.32 40.41
C ASN A 237 -12.26 -40.78 39.43
N SER A 238 -13.32 -41.57 39.29
CA SER A 238 -14.54 -41.23 38.58
C SER A 238 -15.16 -39.98 39.20
N ILE A 239 -15.28 -38.91 38.42
CA ILE A 239 -16.28 -37.86 38.68
C ILE A 239 -17.29 -37.92 37.55
N SER A 240 -18.49 -38.29 37.95
CA SER A 240 -19.71 -38.35 37.16
C SER A 240 -20.07 -36.99 36.56
N GLY A 241 -20.37 -37.02 35.27
CA GLY A 241 -21.42 -36.25 34.59
C GLY A 241 -21.69 -34.83 35.07
N ASN A 242 -21.10 -33.85 34.38
CA ASN A 242 -21.77 -32.58 34.17
C ASN A 242 -22.31 -32.59 32.74
N SER A 243 -23.60 -32.88 32.56
CA SER A 243 -24.26 -32.80 31.26
C SER A 243 -24.38 -31.32 30.88
N THR A 244 -23.30 -30.74 30.34
CA THR A 244 -23.37 -29.42 29.71
C THR A 244 -24.44 -29.51 28.62
N SER A 245 -25.39 -28.57 28.66
CA SER A 245 -26.45 -28.53 27.64
C SER A 245 -25.80 -28.44 26.26
N LYS A 246 -26.45 -29.00 25.23
CA LYS A 246 -25.94 -28.93 23.86
C LYS A 246 -25.63 -27.47 23.45
N GLU A 247 -26.43 -26.53 23.95
CA GLU A 247 -26.23 -25.10 23.73
C GLU A 247 -24.97 -24.54 24.39
N ASP A 248 -24.64 -24.98 25.62
CA ASP A 248 -23.42 -24.52 26.30
C ASP A 248 -22.16 -25.06 25.65
N ARG A 249 -22.23 -26.28 25.12
CA ARG A 249 -21.15 -26.87 24.33
C ARG A 249 -20.93 -26.14 23.01
N GLU A 250 -22.01 -25.70 22.34
CA GLU A 250 -21.91 -24.87 21.14
C GLU A 250 -21.31 -23.48 21.45
N LYS A 251 -21.71 -22.84 22.55
CA LYS A 251 -21.10 -21.57 23.00
C LYS A 251 -19.61 -21.73 23.29
N GLU A 252 -19.21 -22.84 23.90
CA GLU A 252 -17.80 -23.14 24.19
C GLU A 252 -16.99 -23.29 22.89
N TYR A 253 -17.52 -23.97 21.88
CA TYR A 253 -16.86 -24.06 20.57
C TYR A 253 -16.67 -22.67 19.94
N VAL A 254 -17.70 -21.82 19.93
CA VAL A 254 -17.53 -20.48 19.35
C VAL A 254 -16.51 -19.67 20.15
N THR A 255 -16.49 -19.80 21.48
CA THR A 255 -15.49 -19.12 22.34
C THR A 255 -14.05 -19.54 22.02
N LEU A 256 -13.81 -20.84 21.78
CA LEU A 256 -12.47 -21.35 21.46
C LEU A 256 -12.04 -21.05 20.02
N GLY A 257 -12.98 -21.06 19.07
CA GLY A 257 -12.68 -20.88 17.65
C GLY A 257 -12.56 -19.41 17.22
N LEU A 258 -13.22 -18.48 17.92
CA LEU A 258 -13.25 -17.07 17.52
C LEU A 258 -11.87 -16.41 17.50
N PRO A 259 -10.97 -16.63 18.49
CA PRO A 259 -9.60 -16.10 18.43
C PRO A 259 -8.78 -16.69 17.27
N VAL A 260 -9.05 -17.94 16.88
CA VAL A 260 -8.35 -18.62 15.77
C VAL A 260 -8.72 -17.96 14.44
N VAL A 261 -10.02 -17.79 14.18
CA VAL A 261 -10.49 -17.18 12.92
C VAL A 261 -10.23 -15.66 12.90
N GLY A 262 -10.43 -14.97 14.02
CA GLY A 262 -10.10 -13.54 14.14
C GLY A 262 -8.60 -13.24 14.09
N GLY A 263 -7.74 -14.23 14.34
CA GLY A 263 -6.29 -14.10 14.19
C GLY A 263 -5.79 -14.29 12.75
N LEU A 264 -6.63 -14.82 11.84
CA LEU A 264 -6.23 -15.20 10.48
C LEU A 264 -5.61 -14.02 9.71
N SER A 265 -6.21 -12.84 9.82
CA SER A 265 -5.75 -11.63 9.14
C SER A 265 -4.30 -11.23 9.51
N ALA A 266 -3.81 -11.63 10.67
CA ALA A 266 -2.42 -11.39 11.08
C ALA A 266 -1.42 -12.32 10.37
N GLU A 267 -1.86 -13.45 9.79
CA GLU A 267 -1.00 -14.38 9.04
C GLU A 267 -0.74 -13.93 7.60
N PHE A 268 -1.35 -12.81 7.17
CA PHE A 268 -1.32 -12.28 5.80
C PHE A 268 -0.66 -10.89 5.73
N THR A 269 0.43 -10.69 6.47
CA THR A 269 1.14 -9.39 6.51
C THR A 269 1.74 -9.04 5.14
N ASN A 270 2.32 -10.00 4.43
CA ASN A 270 2.97 -9.74 3.15
C ASN A 270 1.94 -9.57 2.04
N VAL A 271 0.79 -10.27 2.09
CA VAL A 271 -0.35 -9.98 1.21
C VAL A 271 -0.84 -8.53 1.36
N LYS A 272 -0.92 -8.01 2.59
CA LYS A 272 -1.31 -6.60 2.84
C LYS A 272 -0.29 -5.61 2.25
N LYS A 273 1.01 -5.90 2.38
CA LYS A 273 2.08 -5.10 1.77
C LYS A 273 2.02 -5.17 0.24
N ALA A 274 1.90 -6.37 -0.33
CA ALA A 274 1.79 -6.60 -1.77
C ALA A 274 0.57 -5.88 -2.38
N ALA A 275 -0.56 -5.84 -1.67
CA ALA A 275 -1.76 -5.14 -2.11
C ALA A 275 -1.63 -3.60 -2.14
N ALA A 276 -0.57 -3.04 -1.54
CA ALA A 276 -0.28 -1.60 -1.59
C ALA A 276 0.64 -1.22 -2.77
N ILE A 277 1.20 -2.21 -3.47
CA ILE A 277 2.10 -1.99 -4.61
C ILE A 277 1.25 -1.78 -5.86
N ASP A 278 1.52 -0.71 -6.61
CA ASP A 278 0.93 -0.50 -7.93
C ASP A 278 1.70 -1.30 -8.99
N PHE A 279 1.01 -2.22 -9.67
CA PHE A 279 1.62 -3.11 -10.66
C PHE A 279 2.30 -2.36 -11.81
N LYS A 280 1.69 -1.29 -12.34
CA LYS A 280 2.24 -0.57 -13.49
C LYS A 280 3.51 0.16 -13.11
N ILE A 281 3.47 0.90 -12.00
CA ILE A 281 4.62 1.62 -11.47
C ILE A 281 5.75 0.62 -11.21
N PHE A 282 5.47 -0.43 -10.43
CA PHE A 282 6.46 -1.46 -10.09
C PHE A 282 7.10 -2.12 -11.32
N SER A 283 6.29 -2.49 -12.31
CA SER A 283 6.79 -3.11 -13.56
C SER A 283 7.73 -2.19 -14.35
N GLY A 284 7.53 -0.87 -14.26
CA GLY A 284 8.34 0.13 -14.95
C GLY A 284 9.59 0.57 -14.19
N THR A 285 9.65 0.38 -12.87
CA THR A 285 10.71 0.97 -12.03
C THR A 285 12.12 0.53 -12.41
N CYS A 286 12.37 -0.77 -12.67
CA CYS A 286 13.70 -1.25 -13.12
C CYS A 286 14.13 -0.62 -14.45
N SER A 287 13.20 -0.41 -15.38
CA SER A 287 13.48 0.22 -16.67
C SER A 287 13.73 1.72 -16.50
N ALA A 288 12.98 2.39 -15.63
CA ALA A 288 13.16 3.81 -15.31
C ALA A 288 14.53 4.07 -14.66
N LEU A 289 14.92 3.24 -13.67
CA LEU A 289 16.25 3.31 -13.05
C LEU A 289 17.36 3.09 -14.08
N ALA A 290 17.23 2.07 -14.93
CA ALA A 290 18.21 1.80 -15.97
C ALA A 290 18.33 2.93 -17.00
N ALA A 291 17.22 3.59 -17.34
CA ALA A 291 17.23 4.76 -18.22
C ALA A 291 18.00 5.93 -17.60
N ARG A 292 17.77 6.23 -16.30
CA ARG A 292 18.53 7.27 -15.59
C ARG A 292 20.02 6.96 -15.50
N VAL A 293 20.40 5.70 -15.25
CA VAL A 293 21.81 5.27 -15.30
C VAL A 293 22.40 5.50 -16.70
N ALA A 294 21.66 5.17 -17.76
CA ALA A 294 22.09 5.38 -19.14
C ALA A 294 22.25 6.87 -19.48
N GLU A 295 21.36 7.74 -19.00
CA GLU A 295 21.46 9.20 -19.14
C GLU A 295 22.75 9.74 -18.48
N ILE A 296 23.05 9.29 -17.26
CA ILE A 296 24.28 9.68 -16.56
C ILE A 296 25.52 9.14 -17.29
N LYS A 297 25.44 7.95 -17.88
CA LYS A 297 26.50 7.40 -18.72
C LYS A 297 26.77 8.28 -19.94
N GLN A 298 25.73 8.80 -20.60
CA GLN A 298 25.91 9.77 -21.70
C GLN A 298 26.53 11.09 -21.22
N LEU A 299 26.09 11.61 -20.07
CA LEU A 299 26.69 12.80 -19.46
C LEU A 299 28.19 12.60 -19.18
N VAL A 300 28.57 11.45 -18.63
CA VAL A 300 29.97 11.12 -18.32
C VAL A 300 30.80 11.08 -19.61
N LEU A 301 30.29 10.46 -20.69
CA LEU A 301 30.96 10.45 -22.00
C LEU A 301 31.16 11.86 -22.56
N GLN A 302 30.17 12.73 -22.42
CA GLN A 302 30.26 14.13 -22.86
C GLN A 302 31.30 14.91 -22.04
N CYS A 303 31.38 14.67 -20.72
CA CYS A 303 32.37 15.29 -19.83
C CYS A 303 33.81 14.80 -20.06
N MET A 304 34.01 13.60 -20.63
CA MET A 304 35.36 13.08 -20.91
C MET A 304 36.12 13.91 -21.97
N ALA A 305 35.40 14.72 -22.76
CA ALA A 305 36.01 15.66 -23.70
C ALA A 305 36.72 16.83 -23.00
N ASP A 306 36.38 17.12 -21.74
CA ASP A 306 36.85 18.30 -20.99
C ASP A 306 38.07 18.01 -20.09
N GLY A 307 38.61 16.79 -20.11
CA GLY A 307 39.77 16.37 -19.31
C GLY A 307 39.37 15.76 -17.95
N LYS A 308 40.20 14.83 -17.44
CA LYS A 308 39.94 14.00 -16.24
C LYS A 308 39.55 14.84 -15.01
N GLY A 309 38.25 14.91 -14.72
CA GLY A 309 37.68 15.47 -13.50
C GLY A 309 37.21 14.39 -12.54
N GLY A 310 37.20 14.68 -11.23
CA GLY A 310 36.73 13.77 -10.18
C GLY A 310 35.31 13.25 -10.40
N PHE A 311 34.43 14.09 -10.96
CA PHE A 311 33.05 13.73 -11.31
C PHE A 311 32.98 12.52 -12.25
N VAL A 312 33.82 12.50 -13.29
CA VAL A 312 33.86 11.41 -14.27
C VAL A 312 34.28 10.11 -13.59
N GLN A 313 35.24 10.17 -12.69
CA GLN A 313 35.73 9.00 -11.95
C GLN A 313 34.67 8.46 -10.98
N GLU A 314 34.07 9.34 -10.17
CA GLU A 314 33.01 8.98 -9.21
C GLU A 314 31.79 8.38 -9.91
N MET A 315 31.29 9.03 -10.97
CA MET A 315 30.10 8.57 -11.68
C MET A 315 30.38 7.29 -12.46
N LYS A 316 31.59 7.08 -12.98
CA LYS A 316 31.94 5.84 -13.67
C LYS A 316 31.86 4.63 -12.74
N GLY A 317 32.41 4.72 -11.52
CA GLY A 317 32.29 3.65 -10.53
C GLY A 317 30.83 3.37 -10.18
N PHE A 318 30.06 4.41 -9.91
CA PHE A 318 28.63 4.30 -9.65
C PHE A 318 27.86 3.61 -10.80
N ILE A 319 28.11 3.99 -12.06
CA ILE A 319 27.43 3.40 -13.22
C ILE A 319 27.75 1.90 -13.33
N GLU A 320 29.02 1.52 -13.17
CA GLU A 320 29.45 0.11 -13.26
C GLU A 320 28.74 -0.74 -12.20
N ASP A 321 28.70 -0.27 -10.95
CA ASP A 321 28.00 -0.95 -9.85
C ASP A 321 26.49 -1.00 -10.09
N ALA A 322 25.89 0.12 -10.50
CA ALA A 322 24.45 0.24 -10.71
C ALA A 322 23.95 -0.62 -11.90
N GLU A 323 24.73 -0.74 -12.98
CA GLU A 323 24.38 -1.58 -14.13
C GLU A 323 24.32 -3.07 -13.76
N GLU A 324 25.29 -3.57 -12.99
CA GLU A 324 25.30 -4.96 -12.54
C GLU A 324 24.22 -5.22 -11.48
N GLU A 325 24.02 -4.32 -10.53
CA GLU A 325 22.96 -4.48 -9.53
C GLU A 325 21.55 -4.46 -10.17
N LEU A 326 21.29 -3.53 -11.11
CA LEU A 326 20.02 -3.48 -11.83
C LEU A 326 19.77 -4.72 -12.69
N LYS A 327 20.83 -5.34 -13.23
CA LYS A 327 20.71 -6.60 -13.97
C LYS A 327 20.23 -7.72 -13.05
N VAL A 328 20.84 -7.88 -11.87
CA VAL A 328 20.42 -8.87 -10.87
C VAL A 328 18.97 -8.63 -10.42
N ILE A 329 18.62 -7.38 -10.12
CA ILE A 329 17.26 -7.02 -9.67
C ILE A 329 16.24 -7.27 -10.78
N ARG A 330 16.57 -7.03 -12.05
CA ARG A 330 15.68 -7.29 -13.19
C ARG A 330 15.39 -8.79 -13.35
N GLU A 331 16.42 -9.63 -13.18
CA GLU A 331 16.24 -11.09 -13.20
C GLU A 331 15.35 -11.56 -12.05
N GLU A 332 15.57 -11.01 -10.86
CA GLU A 332 14.76 -11.32 -9.69
C GLU A 332 13.32 -10.83 -9.84
N GLN A 333 13.11 -9.63 -10.39
CA GLN A 333 11.79 -9.12 -10.72
C GLN A 333 11.05 -10.05 -11.67
N LYS A 334 11.70 -10.52 -12.73
CA LYS A 334 11.10 -11.49 -13.64
C LYS A 334 10.70 -12.78 -12.92
N ARG A 335 11.59 -13.33 -12.09
CA ARG A 335 11.34 -14.55 -11.31
C ARG A 335 10.16 -14.40 -10.36
N VAL A 336 10.11 -13.32 -9.59
CA VAL A 336 9.01 -13.03 -8.65
C VAL A 336 7.70 -12.81 -9.41
N MET A 337 7.72 -12.09 -10.53
CA MET A 337 6.53 -11.89 -11.35
C MET A 337 5.97 -13.21 -11.92
N ASP A 338 6.82 -14.18 -12.26
CA ASP A 338 6.39 -15.52 -12.65
C ASP A 338 5.74 -16.30 -11.48
N VAL A 339 6.19 -16.09 -10.24
CA VAL A 339 5.55 -16.65 -9.03
C VAL A 339 4.19 -16.00 -8.79
N VAL A 340 4.10 -14.67 -8.92
CA VAL A 340 2.85 -13.92 -8.79
C VAL A 340 1.86 -14.41 -9.84
N LYS A 341 2.25 -14.45 -11.11
CA LYS A 341 1.40 -14.92 -12.21
C LYS A 341 0.83 -16.31 -11.94
N ARG A 342 1.68 -17.29 -11.61
CA ARG A 342 1.23 -18.65 -11.27
C ARG A 342 0.26 -18.67 -10.09
N THR A 343 0.48 -17.80 -9.10
CA THR A 343 -0.39 -17.69 -7.91
C THR A 343 -1.72 -17.03 -8.23
N THR A 344 -1.76 -16.03 -9.09
CA THR A 344 -2.99 -15.44 -9.60
C THR A 344 -3.78 -16.46 -10.42
N GLU A 345 -3.12 -17.22 -11.31
CA GLU A 345 -3.74 -18.28 -12.10
C GLU A 345 -4.33 -19.42 -11.25
N TYR A 346 -3.74 -19.69 -10.08
CA TYR A 346 -4.28 -20.67 -9.13
C TYR A 346 -5.66 -20.26 -8.59
N TYR A 347 -5.92 -18.96 -8.43
CA TYR A 347 -7.19 -18.44 -7.90
C TYR A 347 -8.17 -17.95 -8.98
N GLN A 348 -7.66 -17.57 -10.15
CA GLN A 348 -8.43 -16.99 -11.23
C GLN A 348 -8.01 -17.63 -12.54
N ALA A 349 -8.89 -18.42 -13.15
CA ALA A 349 -8.65 -19.01 -14.46
C ALA A 349 -8.67 -17.91 -15.54
N GLY A 350 -7.55 -17.74 -16.25
CA GLY A 350 -7.39 -16.78 -17.34
C GLY A 350 -6.30 -15.73 -17.10
N ALA A 351 -5.87 -15.05 -18.15
CA ALA A 351 -4.87 -13.99 -18.04
C ALA A 351 -5.49 -12.76 -17.34
N SER A 352 -5.13 -12.54 -16.07
CA SER A 352 -5.49 -11.30 -15.38
C SER A 352 -4.76 -10.12 -16.03
N LYS A 353 -5.46 -9.01 -16.26
CA LYS A 353 -4.86 -7.75 -16.70
C LYS A 353 -3.95 -7.14 -15.64
N ASP A 354 -4.20 -7.46 -14.37
CA ASP A 354 -3.41 -7.05 -13.23
C ASP A 354 -3.19 -8.27 -12.31
N PRO A 355 -1.99 -8.86 -12.32
CA PRO A 355 -1.67 -9.99 -11.45
C PRO A 355 -1.80 -9.66 -9.96
N PHE A 356 -1.68 -8.40 -9.54
CA PHE A 356 -1.68 -8.00 -8.12
C PHE A 356 -3.10 -7.92 -7.53
N GLN A 357 -4.13 -7.95 -8.38
CA GLN A 357 -5.53 -7.89 -7.94
C GLN A 357 -5.88 -8.99 -6.92
N VAL A 358 -5.22 -10.16 -7.01
CA VAL A 358 -5.41 -11.25 -6.04
C VAL A 358 -5.11 -10.81 -4.61
N PHE A 359 -4.04 -10.03 -4.39
CA PHE A 359 -3.66 -9.54 -3.07
C PHE A 359 -4.70 -8.56 -2.52
N ILE A 360 -5.22 -7.67 -3.37
CA ILE A 360 -6.24 -6.68 -3.01
C ILE A 360 -7.52 -7.40 -2.56
N ILE A 361 -8.02 -8.35 -3.37
CA ILE A 361 -9.24 -9.09 -3.06
C ILE A 361 -9.10 -9.85 -1.73
N VAL A 362 -7.96 -10.50 -1.50
CA VAL A 362 -7.75 -11.28 -0.27
C VAL A 362 -7.61 -10.36 0.94
N LYS A 363 -6.88 -9.24 0.82
CA LYS A 363 -6.77 -8.22 1.87
C LYS A 363 -8.17 -7.73 2.29
N ASP A 364 -8.99 -7.33 1.32
CA ASP A 364 -10.34 -6.80 1.58
C ASP A 364 -11.26 -7.88 2.16
N PHE A 365 -11.16 -9.11 1.67
CA PHE A 365 -11.90 -10.24 2.22
C PHE A 365 -11.55 -10.52 3.68
N LEU A 366 -10.25 -10.53 4.04
CA LEU A 366 -9.80 -10.72 5.41
C LEU A 366 -10.32 -9.61 6.33
N ALA A 367 -10.34 -8.35 5.87
CA ALA A 367 -10.92 -7.25 6.64
C ALA A 367 -12.43 -7.45 6.90
N MET A 368 -13.17 -7.98 5.93
CA MET A 368 -14.59 -8.33 6.15
C MET A 368 -14.74 -9.49 7.15
N VAL A 369 -13.86 -10.49 7.12
CA VAL A 369 -13.86 -11.60 8.09
C VAL A 369 -13.57 -11.09 9.51
N ASP A 370 -12.60 -10.18 9.67
CA ASP A 370 -12.28 -9.55 10.95
C ASP A 370 -13.50 -8.82 11.52
N GLN A 371 -14.17 -8.02 10.68
CA GLN A 371 -15.38 -7.30 11.07
C GLN A 371 -16.48 -8.25 11.54
N VAL A 372 -16.71 -9.35 10.81
CA VAL A 372 -17.69 -10.37 11.21
C VAL A 372 -17.31 -11.06 12.52
N CYS A 373 -16.02 -11.36 12.74
CA CYS A 373 -15.55 -11.93 14.01
C CYS A 373 -15.83 -10.99 15.19
N VAL A 374 -15.62 -9.69 15.02
CA VAL A 374 -15.95 -8.67 16.03
C VAL A 374 -17.46 -8.62 16.29
N GLU A 375 -18.30 -8.72 15.26
CA GLU A 375 -19.76 -8.75 15.41
C GLU A 375 -20.25 -10.02 16.13
N ILE A 376 -19.68 -11.19 15.83
CA ILE A 376 -19.94 -12.44 16.55
C ILE A 376 -19.56 -12.30 18.03
N ALA A 377 -18.39 -11.70 18.33
CA ALA A 377 -17.94 -11.46 19.70
C ALA A 377 -18.95 -10.59 20.49
N ARG A 378 -19.38 -9.46 19.88
CA ARG A 378 -20.36 -8.55 20.49
C ARG A 378 -21.71 -9.23 20.73
N ASN A 379 -22.18 -10.05 19.79
CA ASN A 379 -23.44 -10.76 19.92
C ASN A 379 -23.40 -11.79 21.06
N GLN A 380 -22.28 -12.46 21.29
CA GLN A 380 -22.11 -13.34 22.46
C GLN A 380 -22.15 -12.57 23.78
N GLN A 381 -21.54 -11.39 23.86
CA GLN A 381 -21.57 -10.56 25.06
C GLN A 381 -22.98 -10.04 25.35
N ARG A 382 -23.70 -9.56 24.33
CA ARG A 382 -25.10 -9.11 24.47
C ARG A 382 -26.03 -10.21 24.96
N ARG A 383 -25.84 -11.45 24.50
CA ARG A 383 -26.65 -12.61 24.95
C ARG A 383 -26.37 -13.00 26.41
N LYS A 384 -25.14 -12.79 26.90
CA LYS A 384 -24.79 -12.97 28.32
C LYS A 384 -25.41 -11.89 29.23
N SER A 385 -25.56 -10.67 28.74
CA SER A 385 -26.20 -9.58 29.50
C SER A 385 -27.73 -9.57 29.41
N SER A 386 -28.34 -10.06 28.31
CA SER A 386 -29.80 -10.19 28.20
C SER A 386 -30.38 -11.39 28.97
N THR A 387 -29.57 -12.40 29.32
CA THR A 387 -29.99 -13.44 30.28
C THR A 387 -30.04 -12.91 31.72
N ALA A 388 -29.49 -11.73 32.00
CA ALA A 388 -29.56 -11.06 33.30
C ALA A 388 -30.73 -10.05 33.41
N ASN A 389 -31.41 -9.73 32.31
CA ASN A 389 -32.51 -8.75 32.29
C ASN A 389 -33.61 -9.20 31.31
N TYR A 390 -34.59 -9.98 31.81
CA TYR A 390 -35.82 -10.24 31.07
C TYR A 390 -36.87 -9.17 31.38
N GLY A 391 -37.17 -8.34 30.38
CA GLY A 391 -38.28 -7.40 30.34
C GLY A 391 -38.65 -7.07 28.89
N SER A 392 -39.63 -7.82 28.38
CA SER A 392 -40.46 -7.68 27.17
C SER A 392 -40.26 -6.48 26.21
N GLN A 393 -40.16 -6.75 24.89
CA GLN A 393 -40.97 -6.08 23.86
C GLN A 393 -40.92 -6.77 22.48
N SER A 394 -42.08 -6.80 21.80
CA SER A 394 -42.36 -7.40 20.48
C SER A 394 -41.91 -6.52 19.29
N PRO A 395 -41.70 -7.10 18.08
CA PRO A 395 -41.13 -6.38 16.94
C PRO A 395 -42.18 -5.82 15.99
N ASN A 396 -41.96 -4.58 15.53
CA ASN A 396 -42.74 -3.93 14.49
C ASN A 396 -42.11 -4.12 13.11
N SER A 397 -42.97 -4.24 12.10
CA SER A 397 -42.71 -4.53 10.69
C SER A 397 -42.25 -3.31 9.87
N GLN A 398 -41.40 -3.50 8.85
CA GLN A 398 -41.72 -3.13 7.45
C GLN A 398 -40.60 -3.40 6.41
N GLU A 399 -41.08 -3.82 5.24
CA GLU A 399 -40.75 -3.39 3.87
C GLU A 399 -39.67 -4.04 2.99
N SER A 400 -40.13 -4.19 1.75
CA SER A 400 -39.69 -5.03 0.67
C SER A 400 -38.85 -4.27 -0.34
N ARG A 401 -37.63 -4.77 -0.55
CA ARG A 401 -36.90 -4.64 -1.81
C ARG A 401 -36.52 -6.05 -2.25
N THR A 402 -36.77 -6.38 -3.51
CA THR A 402 -36.44 -7.66 -4.14
C THR A 402 -34.93 -7.85 -4.13
N LYS A 403 -34.44 -8.51 -3.08
CA LYS A 403 -33.09 -9.07 -2.95
C LYS A 403 -33.26 -10.58 -2.93
N MET A 404 -32.33 -11.33 -3.53
CA MET A 404 -32.35 -12.79 -3.43
C MET A 404 -32.26 -13.18 -1.95
N ARG A 405 -33.34 -13.75 -1.44
CA ARG A 405 -33.50 -14.19 -0.05
C ARG A 405 -33.26 -15.69 -0.01
N PHE A 406 -32.42 -16.14 0.91
CA PHE A 406 -32.18 -17.57 1.10
C PHE A 406 -32.72 -18.03 2.47
N PRO A 407 -33.35 -19.22 2.56
CA PRO A 407 -33.92 -19.74 3.81
C PRO A 407 -32.90 -19.80 4.96
N VAL A 408 -33.39 -19.67 6.20
CA VAL A 408 -32.60 -19.92 7.41
C VAL A 408 -32.09 -21.37 7.38
N LEU A 409 -30.77 -21.55 7.43
CA LEU A 409 -30.15 -22.86 7.39
C LEU A 409 -30.10 -23.49 8.80
N PRO A 410 -30.47 -24.77 8.97
CA PRO A 410 -30.43 -25.44 10.26
C PRO A 410 -28.99 -25.59 10.79
N ALA A 411 -28.84 -25.62 12.12
CA ALA A 411 -27.53 -25.63 12.82
C ALA A 411 -26.57 -26.78 12.44
N ASN A 412 -27.05 -27.81 11.74
CA ASN A 412 -26.26 -28.97 11.30
C ASN A 412 -25.91 -28.93 9.79
N PHE A 413 -25.95 -27.76 9.16
CA PHE A 413 -25.83 -27.59 7.72
C PHE A 413 -24.53 -28.14 7.10
N MET A 414 -23.42 -28.09 7.84
CA MET A 414 -22.10 -28.57 7.39
C MET A 414 -21.62 -29.84 8.12
N ALA A 415 -22.50 -30.58 8.79
CA ALA A 415 -22.09 -31.83 9.45
C ALA A 415 -21.75 -32.91 8.40
N ASP A 416 -20.45 -33.19 8.25
CA ASP A 416 -19.94 -34.29 7.42
C ASP A 416 -20.58 -35.63 7.84
N LYS A 417 -21.27 -36.29 6.92
CA LYS A 417 -21.58 -37.72 7.02
C LYS A 417 -20.39 -38.52 6.48
N SER A 418 -19.32 -38.63 7.25
CA SER A 418 -18.37 -39.73 7.07
C SER A 418 -18.95 -40.99 7.73
N ARG A 419 -19.82 -41.69 7.00
CA ARG A 419 -20.07 -43.12 7.23
C ARG A 419 -19.46 -43.87 6.05
N SER A 420 -18.22 -44.31 6.23
CA SER A 420 -17.64 -45.40 5.46
C SER A 420 -18.49 -46.65 5.67
N ASN A 421 -19.27 -47.04 4.67
CA ASN A 421 -19.81 -48.39 4.61
C ASN A 421 -18.76 -49.29 3.95
N SER A 422 -18.12 -50.10 4.80
CA SER A 422 -17.44 -51.32 4.40
C SER A 422 -18.46 -52.42 4.09
N SER A 423 -18.10 -53.31 3.16
CA SER A 423 -18.74 -54.58 2.76
C SER A 423 -19.69 -54.51 1.55
N ASN A 424 -19.23 -55.02 0.41
CA ASN A 424 -19.53 -56.43 0.07
C ASN A 424 -18.54 -56.98 -0.97
N SER A 425 -18.07 -58.18 -0.65
CA SER A 425 -17.44 -59.15 -1.54
C SER A 425 -18.49 -59.88 -2.37
N ASP A 426 -17.97 -60.53 -3.42
CA ASP A 426 -18.48 -61.72 -4.12
C ASP A 426 -19.27 -61.56 -5.43
N ALA A 427 -18.56 -61.98 -6.49
CA ALA A 427 -18.88 -63.04 -7.45
C ALA A 427 -19.55 -62.74 -8.81
N ASP A 428 -18.93 -63.38 -9.81
CA ASP A 428 -19.42 -63.94 -11.07
C ASP A 428 -19.84 -63.05 -12.25
N SER A 429 -18.90 -62.85 -13.19
CA SER A 429 -18.87 -63.48 -14.54
C SER A 429 -17.98 -62.68 -15.50
#